data_AF-A0A6B2CXT3-F1
#
_entry.id   AF-A0A6B2CXT3-F1
#
_cell.length_a   1.000
_cell.length_b   1.000
_cell.length_c   1.000
_cell.angle_alpha   90.00
_cell.angle_beta   90.00
_cell.angle_gamma   90.00
#
_symmetry.space_group_name_H-M   'P 1'
#
loop_
_entity.id
_entity.type
_entity.pdbx_description
1 polymer ?
#
loop_
_entity_poly.entity_id
_entity_poly.type
_entity_poly.pdbx_seq_one_letter_code
_entity_poly.pdbx_strand_id
1 'polypeptide(L)'
;MAVVITSGRAHKAELLVKILLKHGIEPVYLPVLKVEEVGVDAASFVRQIEGFHVFIFMTGQSAFSLANLAKSAGVYDQLRERLRAMEVYCRGSKAAGNVKTHFGVECKATYETSDELLQVAGPRMAGRKVAVSFYGVVDTEFLEELRKTAADVAYIQTYHSEETDNAKAVADLVLRGGVPWWSSPAASR
;
A
#
# COMPACT_ATOMS: atom_id res chain seq x y z
N MET A 1 -17.43 -17.65 22.85
CA MET A 1 -16.46 -16.62 22.42
C MET A 1 -16.83 -16.24 21.00
N ALA A 2 -17.29 -15.01 20.76
CA ALA A 2 -17.56 -14.54 19.40
C ALA A 2 -16.24 -14.14 18.74
N VAL A 3 -16.09 -14.36 17.43
CA VAL A 3 -14.95 -13.86 16.65
C VAL A 3 -15.50 -12.96 15.57
N VAL A 4 -15.04 -11.71 15.50
CA VAL A 4 -15.47 -10.77 14.46
C VAL A 4 -14.37 -10.66 13.41
N ILE A 5 -14.73 -10.87 12.14
CA ILE A 5 -13.82 -10.77 11.00
C ILE A 5 -14.06 -9.43 10.33
N THR A 6 -13.06 -8.55 10.33
CA THR A 6 -13.15 -7.18 9.81
C THR A 6 -12.46 -6.97 8.47
N SER A 7 -11.90 -8.04 7.88
CA SER A 7 -11.16 -7.99 6.61
C SER A 7 -12.01 -7.47 5.45
N GLY A 8 -11.54 -6.42 4.79
CA GLY A 8 -12.16 -5.95 3.54
C GLY A 8 -11.93 -6.86 2.33
N ARG A 9 -11.06 -7.85 2.43
CA ARG A 9 -10.83 -8.85 1.38
C ARG A 9 -11.72 -10.06 1.62
N ALA A 10 -12.83 -10.14 0.88
CA ALA A 10 -13.84 -11.20 1.00
C ALA A 10 -13.22 -12.61 0.94
N HIS A 11 -12.39 -12.91 -0.05
CA HIS A 11 -11.75 -14.22 -0.20
C HIS A 11 -10.89 -14.62 1.01
N LYS A 12 -10.22 -13.67 1.69
CA LYS A 12 -9.46 -13.98 2.92
C LYS A 12 -10.40 -14.18 4.11
N ALA A 13 -11.48 -13.41 4.19
CA ALA A 13 -12.49 -13.57 5.21
C ALA A 13 -13.12 -14.97 5.10
N GLU A 14 -13.48 -15.42 3.90
CA GLU A 14 -14.03 -16.77 3.66
C GLU A 14 -13.10 -17.89 4.12
N LEU A 15 -11.78 -17.76 3.88
CA LEU A 15 -10.80 -18.73 4.37
C LEU A 15 -10.77 -18.77 5.89
N LEU A 16 -10.80 -17.60 6.55
CA LEU A 16 -10.80 -17.51 8.00
C LEU A 16 -12.11 -18.06 8.59
N VAL A 17 -13.25 -17.79 7.96
CA VAL A 17 -14.55 -18.37 8.31
C VAL A 17 -14.48 -19.89 8.28
N LYS A 18 -13.96 -20.48 7.19
CA LYS A 18 -13.81 -21.94 7.06
C LYS A 18 -12.95 -22.54 8.16
N ILE A 19 -11.87 -21.86 8.57
CA ILE A 19 -10.99 -22.32 9.65
C ILE A 19 -11.70 -22.27 11.00
N LEU A 20 -12.41 -21.17 11.30
CA LEU A 20 -13.10 -21.00 12.57
C LEU A 20 -14.27 -21.98 12.74
N LEU A 21 -15.05 -22.19 11.68
CA LEU A 21 -16.13 -23.19 11.68
C LEU A 21 -15.59 -24.61 11.95
N LYS A 22 -14.42 -24.98 11.40
CA LYS A 22 -13.77 -26.26 11.70
C LYS A 22 -13.40 -26.44 13.17
N HIS A 23 -13.26 -25.35 13.93
CA HIS A 23 -12.97 -25.38 15.36
C HIS A 23 -14.22 -25.10 16.22
N GLY A 24 -15.43 -25.19 15.63
CA GLY A 24 -16.69 -24.97 16.35
C GLY A 24 -16.94 -23.52 16.75
N ILE A 25 -16.26 -22.57 16.11
CA ILE A 25 -16.45 -21.13 16.32
C ILE A 25 -17.27 -20.60 15.16
N GLU A 26 -18.38 -19.93 15.47
CA GLU A 26 -19.20 -19.20 14.48
C GLU A 26 -18.76 -17.73 14.44
N PRO A 27 -18.02 -17.29 13.40
CA PRO A 27 -17.61 -15.91 13.30
C PRO A 27 -18.69 -15.01 12.73
N VAL A 28 -18.66 -13.74 13.13
CA VAL A 28 -19.44 -12.67 12.51
C VAL A 28 -18.56 -11.94 11.51
N TYR A 29 -18.93 -11.94 10.23
CA TYR A 29 -18.22 -11.16 9.20
C TYR A 29 -18.80 -9.74 9.12
N LEU A 30 -18.00 -8.75 9.53
CA LEU A 30 -18.34 -7.33 9.50
C LEU A 30 -17.13 -6.57 8.95
N PRO A 31 -16.94 -6.51 7.62
CA PRO A 31 -15.82 -5.81 7.03
C PRO A 31 -15.88 -4.33 7.41
N VAL A 32 -14.77 -3.76 7.86
CA VAL A 32 -14.68 -2.32 8.15
C VAL A 32 -14.11 -1.52 6.98
N LEU A 33 -13.55 -2.23 5.99
CA LEU A 33 -13.06 -1.68 4.74
C LEU A 33 -13.75 -2.40 3.58
N LYS A 34 -14.11 -1.68 2.51
CA LYS A 34 -14.47 -2.23 1.21
C LYS A 34 -13.29 -2.08 0.28
N VAL A 35 -13.11 -3.05 -0.60
CA VAL A 35 -12.03 -3.07 -1.59
C VAL A 35 -12.64 -2.82 -2.94
N GLU A 36 -12.09 -1.86 -3.68
CA GLU A 36 -12.48 -1.64 -5.07
C GLU A 36 -11.29 -1.89 -5.98
N GLU A 37 -11.51 -2.70 -7.01
CA GLU A 37 -10.54 -2.90 -8.08
C GLU A 37 -10.63 -1.72 -9.04
N VAL A 38 -9.95 -0.62 -8.68
CA VAL A 38 -9.76 0.47 -9.63
C VAL A 38 -8.80 -0.02 -10.71
N GLY A 39 -9.24 0.04 -11.97
CA GLY A 39 -8.44 -0.29 -13.15
C GLY A 39 -7.33 0.73 -13.36
N VAL A 40 -6.25 0.61 -12.57
CA VAL A 40 -5.09 1.47 -12.67
C VAL A 40 -4.36 1.18 -13.98
N ASP A 41 -4.27 2.17 -14.87
CA ASP A 41 -3.49 2.06 -16.10
C ASP A 41 -1.99 2.21 -15.80
N ALA A 42 -1.37 1.07 -15.47
CA ALA A 42 0.07 1.00 -15.22
C ALA A 42 0.91 1.39 -16.45
N ALA A 43 0.42 1.15 -17.68
CA ALA A 43 1.16 1.52 -18.88
C ALA A 43 1.20 3.05 -19.05
N SER A 44 0.08 3.73 -18.79
CA SER A 44 0.02 5.19 -18.79
C SER A 44 0.91 5.78 -17.70
N PHE A 45 0.85 5.26 -16.48
CA PHE A 45 1.73 5.71 -15.40
C PHE A 45 3.21 5.52 -15.73
N VAL A 46 3.58 4.35 -16.26
CA VAL A 46 4.96 4.05 -16.65
C VAL A 46 5.45 5.04 -17.70
N ARG A 47 4.63 5.42 -18.69
CA ARG A 47 4.95 6.50 -19.65
C ARG A 47 5.05 7.87 -18.99
N GLN A 48 4.14 8.20 -18.08
CA GLN A 48 4.13 9.50 -17.39
C GLN A 48 5.43 9.74 -16.62
N ILE A 49 5.95 8.71 -15.95
CA ILE A 49 7.17 8.83 -15.15
C ILE A 49 8.47 8.75 -15.97
N GLU A 50 8.38 8.86 -17.30
CA GLU A 50 9.56 8.97 -18.14
C GLU A 50 10.35 10.25 -17.82
N GLY A 51 11.66 10.11 -17.62
CA GLY A 51 12.52 11.22 -17.18
C GLY A 51 12.34 11.63 -15.72
N PHE A 52 11.62 10.84 -14.90
CA PHE A 52 11.60 11.03 -13.46
C PHE A 52 12.90 10.56 -12.82
N HIS A 53 13.25 11.14 -11.68
CA HIS A 53 14.57 10.97 -11.08
C HIS A 53 14.52 10.12 -9.80
N VAL A 54 13.37 10.11 -9.13
CA VAL A 54 13.17 9.50 -7.82
C VAL A 54 11.88 8.70 -7.82
N PHE A 55 11.90 7.51 -7.22
CA PHE A 55 10.72 6.68 -6.99
C PHE A 55 10.59 6.32 -5.50
N ILE A 56 9.42 6.51 -4.91
CA ILE A 56 9.14 6.21 -3.51
C ILE A 56 8.09 5.09 -3.40
N PHE A 57 8.43 4.02 -2.70
CA PHE A 57 7.49 2.96 -2.34
C PHE A 57 7.01 3.14 -0.90
N MET A 58 5.74 3.53 -0.74
CA MET A 58 5.17 3.81 0.59
C MET A 58 4.79 2.54 1.35
N THR A 59 4.62 1.41 0.65
CA THR A 59 4.36 0.11 1.30
C THR A 59 4.93 -1.05 0.49
N GLY A 60 5.25 -2.18 1.12
CA GLY A 60 5.61 -3.39 0.37
C GLY A 60 4.50 -3.94 -0.51
N GLN A 61 3.23 -3.73 -0.15
CA GLN A 61 2.11 -4.15 -1.01
C GLN A 61 2.02 -3.31 -2.29
N SER A 62 2.38 -2.02 -2.24
CA SER A 62 2.45 -1.19 -3.46
C SER A 62 3.50 -1.71 -4.45
N ALA A 63 4.68 -2.14 -3.96
CA ALA A 63 5.73 -2.73 -4.81
C ALA A 63 5.27 -4.04 -5.48
N PHE A 64 4.68 -4.95 -4.71
CA PHE A 64 4.13 -6.20 -5.24
C PHE A 64 3.02 -5.95 -6.27
N SER A 65 2.05 -5.09 -5.92
CA SER A 65 0.90 -4.80 -6.78
C SER A 65 1.35 -4.12 -8.07
N LEU A 66 2.24 -3.12 -7.99
CA LEU A 66 2.80 -2.45 -9.16
C LEU A 66 3.52 -3.43 -10.10
N ALA A 67 4.31 -4.36 -9.56
CA ALA A 67 4.99 -5.36 -10.38
C ALA A 67 4.00 -6.24 -11.16
N ASN A 68 2.90 -6.66 -10.52
CA ASN A 68 1.87 -7.46 -11.18
C ASN A 68 1.09 -6.65 -12.21
N LEU A 69 0.69 -5.42 -11.89
CA LEU A 69 0.02 -4.51 -12.82
C LEU A 69 0.90 -4.25 -14.05
N ALA A 70 2.19 -3.99 -13.85
CA ALA A 70 3.13 -3.77 -14.94
C ALA A 70 3.34 -5.02 -15.80
N LYS A 71 3.35 -6.23 -15.21
CA LYS A 71 3.41 -7.50 -15.95
C LYS A 71 2.16 -7.72 -16.79
N SER A 72 0.98 -7.55 -16.19
CA SER A 72 -0.30 -7.69 -16.89
C SER A 72 -0.45 -6.68 -18.03
N ALA A 73 0.12 -5.48 -17.88
CA ALA A 73 0.13 -4.44 -18.89
C ALA A 73 1.30 -4.54 -19.90
N GLY A 74 2.18 -5.54 -19.79
CA GLY A 74 3.33 -5.72 -20.70
C GLY A 74 4.43 -4.66 -20.60
N VAL A 75 4.47 -3.87 -19.51
CA VAL A 75 5.44 -2.77 -19.30
C VAL A 75 6.42 -3.02 -18.14
N TYR A 76 6.45 -4.25 -17.61
CA TYR A 76 7.27 -4.60 -16.45
C TYR A 76 8.77 -4.34 -16.67
N ASP A 77 9.34 -4.78 -17.79
CA ASP A 77 10.78 -4.60 -18.03
C ASP A 77 11.13 -3.11 -18.20
N GLN A 78 10.25 -2.34 -18.85
CA GLN A 78 10.41 -0.89 -18.96
C GLN A 78 10.39 -0.20 -17.59
N LEU A 79 9.44 -0.56 -16.73
CA LEU A 79 9.39 -0.04 -15.36
C LEU A 79 10.63 -0.45 -14.57
N ARG A 80 11.05 -1.71 -14.67
CA ARG A 80 12.22 -2.24 -13.94
C ARG A 80 13.50 -1.51 -14.31
N GLU A 81 13.76 -1.30 -15.60
CA GLU A 81 14.95 -0.58 -16.06
C GLU A 81 14.89 0.90 -15.67
N ARG A 82 13.71 1.52 -15.67
CA ARG A 82 13.53 2.88 -15.14
C ARG A 82 13.85 2.96 -13.64
N LEU A 83 13.34 2.03 -12.84
CA LEU A 83 13.63 1.97 -11.40
C LEU A 83 15.13 1.79 -11.12
N ARG A 84 15.85 1.06 -11.97
CA ARG A 84 17.32 0.91 -11.87
C ARG A 84 18.08 2.20 -12.14
N ALA A 85 17.53 3.08 -12.98
CA ALA A 85 18.12 4.38 -13.29
C ALA A 85 17.72 5.50 -12.31
N MET A 86 16.66 5.29 -11.52
CA MET A 86 16.16 6.24 -10.53
C MET A 86 16.78 6.03 -9.15
N GLU A 87 16.72 7.05 -8.32
CA GLU A 87 16.91 6.85 -6.88
C GLU A 87 15.63 6.29 -6.26
N VAL A 88 15.71 5.10 -5.66
CA VAL A 88 14.55 4.46 -5.05
C VAL A 88 14.58 4.59 -3.52
N TYR A 89 13.50 5.06 -2.94
CA TYR A 89 13.30 5.18 -1.49
C TYR A 89 12.12 4.33 -1.04
N CYS A 90 12.19 3.81 0.18
CA CYS A 90 11.21 2.85 0.68
C CYS A 90 10.78 3.21 2.10
N ARG A 91 9.46 3.21 2.34
CA ARG A 91 8.91 3.34 3.69
C ARG A 91 8.76 1.96 4.34
N GLY A 92 9.70 1.64 5.22
CA GLY A 92 9.77 0.43 6.02
C GLY A 92 10.47 -0.74 5.31
N SER A 93 11.09 -1.61 6.11
CA SER A 93 11.85 -2.79 5.64
C SER A 93 11.05 -3.71 4.71
N LYS A 94 9.73 -3.80 4.90
CA LYS A 94 8.83 -4.57 4.03
C LYS A 94 8.73 -4.00 2.61
N ALA A 95 8.75 -2.66 2.47
CA ALA A 95 8.80 -2.03 1.15
C ALA A 95 10.11 -2.37 0.46
N ALA A 96 11.24 -2.22 1.16
CA ALA A 96 12.55 -2.52 0.63
C ALA A 96 12.70 -3.99 0.19
N GLY A 97 12.26 -4.93 1.03
CA GLY A 97 12.28 -6.36 0.70
C GLY A 97 11.50 -6.67 -0.58
N ASN A 98 10.28 -6.14 -0.71
CA ASN A 98 9.46 -6.37 -1.89
C ASN A 98 10.00 -5.68 -3.15
N VAL A 99 10.58 -4.49 -3.04
CA VAL A 99 11.23 -3.82 -4.18
C VAL A 99 12.41 -4.66 -4.68
N LYS A 100 13.25 -5.15 -3.77
CA LYS A 100 14.36 -6.05 -4.10
C LYS A 100 13.87 -7.35 -4.75
N THR A 101 12.87 -8.00 -4.15
CA THR A 101 12.32 -9.27 -4.67
C THR A 101 11.66 -9.11 -6.04
N HIS A 102 10.90 -8.04 -6.25
CA HIS A 102 10.07 -7.90 -7.45
C HIS A 102 10.69 -7.09 -8.57
N PHE A 103 11.69 -6.26 -8.31
CA PHE A 103 12.36 -5.46 -9.35
C PHE A 103 13.88 -5.70 -9.39
N GLY A 104 14.47 -6.30 -8.35
CA GLY A 104 15.92 -6.46 -8.24
C GLY A 104 16.63 -5.11 -8.08
N VAL A 105 16.00 -4.18 -7.38
CA VAL A 105 16.51 -2.83 -7.09
C VAL A 105 16.68 -2.67 -5.59
N GLU A 106 17.80 -2.09 -5.17
CA GLU A 106 18.05 -1.76 -3.76
C GLU A 106 17.51 -0.34 -3.48
N CYS A 107 16.78 -0.16 -2.37
CA CYS A 107 16.38 1.19 -1.96
C CYS A 107 17.59 1.90 -1.35
N LYS A 108 17.84 3.15 -1.75
CA LYS A 108 18.93 3.99 -1.21
C LYS A 108 18.81 4.20 0.29
N ALA A 109 17.58 4.28 0.79
CA ALA A 109 17.31 4.36 2.20
C ALA A 109 15.93 3.78 2.51
N THR A 110 15.81 3.32 3.75
CA THR A 110 14.58 2.79 4.32
C THR A 110 14.28 3.55 5.61
N TYR A 111 13.07 4.07 5.74
CA TYR A 111 12.61 4.81 6.92
C TYR A 111 11.26 4.27 7.35
N GLU A 112 10.97 4.22 8.64
CA GLU A 112 9.75 3.55 9.11
C GLU A 112 8.52 4.46 9.00
N THR A 113 8.71 5.78 9.01
CA THR A 113 7.62 6.78 8.92
C THR A 113 7.73 7.66 7.67
N SER A 114 6.60 8.27 7.27
CA SER A 114 6.55 9.28 6.20
C SER A 114 7.39 10.50 6.54
N ASP A 115 7.36 10.95 7.80
CA ASP A 115 8.07 12.14 8.28
C ASP A 115 9.59 11.96 8.24
N GLU A 116 10.10 10.81 8.71
CA GLU A 116 11.53 10.47 8.61
C GLU A 116 11.99 10.45 7.15
N LEU A 117 11.16 9.88 6.28
CA LEU A 117 11.45 9.82 4.86
C LEU A 117 11.49 11.22 4.23
N LEU A 118 10.54 12.11 4.56
CA LEU A 118 10.54 13.51 4.11
C LEU A 118 11.74 14.28 4.65
N GLN A 119 12.08 14.12 5.93
CA GLN A 119 13.19 14.83 6.56
C GLN A 119 14.52 14.51 5.88
N VAL A 120 14.76 13.24 5.52
CA VAL A 120 16.05 12.82 4.95
C VAL A 120 16.06 12.83 3.42
N ALA A 121 14.96 12.45 2.77
CA ALA A 121 14.88 12.38 1.32
C ALA A 121 14.39 13.69 0.68
N GLY A 122 13.60 14.50 1.40
CA GLY A 122 13.05 15.77 0.91
C GLY A 122 14.09 16.74 0.33
N PRO A 123 15.23 17.00 1.01
CA PRO A 123 16.28 17.84 0.45
C PRO A 123 16.84 17.32 -0.88
N ARG A 124 16.83 16.00 -1.10
CA ARG A 124 17.28 15.37 -2.36
C ARG A 124 16.23 15.42 -3.45
N MET A 125 14.99 15.78 -3.14
CA MET A 125 13.87 15.87 -4.10
C MET A 125 13.67 17.29 -4.64
N ALA A 126 14.32 18.29 -4.03
CA ALA A 126 14.26 19.68 -4.45
C ALA A 126 14.59 19.83 -5.95
N GLY A 127 13.66 20.41 -6.71
CA GLY A 127 13.79 20.62 -8.16
C GLY A 127 13.79 19.35 -9.03
N ARG A 128 13.48 18.18 -8.47
CA ARG A 128 13.44 16.90 -9.20
C ARG A 128 12.00 16.42 -9.39
N LYS A 129 11.81 15.59 -10.41
CA LYS A 129 10.56 14.88 -10.67
C LYS A 129 10.51 13.58 -9.86
N VAL A 130 9.45 13.39 -9.07
CA VAL A 130 9.31 12.32 -8.08
C VAL A 130 8.06 11.49 -8.35
N ALA A 131 8.21 10.17 -8.39
CA ALA A 131 7.11 9.23 -8.52
C ALA A 131 6.85 8.54 -7.17
N VAL A 132 5.58 8.31 -6.81
CA VAL A 132 5.20 7.67 -5.55
C VAL A 132 4.22 6.54 -5.80
N SER A 133 4.38 5.42 -5.10
CA SER A 133 3.41 4.31 -5.14
C SER A 133 2.74 4.09 -3.79
N PHE A 134 1.41 4.00 -3.83
CA PHE A 134 0.53 3.77 -2.69
C PHE A 134 -0.21 2.45 -2.81
N TYR A 135 -0.73 1.98 -1.69
CA TYR A 135 -1.59 0.81 -1.58
C TYR A 135 -2.66 1.07 -0.53
N GLY A 136 -3.94 0.95 -0.89
CA GLY A 136 -5.06 1.25 -0.01
C GLY A 136 -5.37 2.74 -0.05
N VAL A 137 -4.82 3.52 0.88
CA VAL A 137 -5.07 4.95 1.02
C VAL A 137 -3.88 5.76 0.49
N VAL A 138 -4.16 6.90 -0.13
CA VAL A 138 -3.15 7.87 -0.56
C VAL A 138 -2.85 8.82 0.60
N ASP A 139 -1.57 8.97 0.94
CA ASP A 139 -1.11 9.94 1.94
C ASP A 139 -1.03 11.33 1.27
N THR A 140 -2.11 12.10 1.38
CA THR A 140 -2.24 13.41 0.70
C THR A 140 -1.33 14.46 1.30
N GLU A 141 -1.13 14.45 2.63
CA GLU A 141 -0.23 15.36 3.34
C GLU A 141 1.22 15.14 2.88
N PHE A 142 1.66 13.88 2.78
CA PHE A 142 2.97 13.55 2.23
C PHE A 142 3.15 14.06 0.79
N LEU A 143 2.13 13.93 -0.07
CA LEU A 143 2.19 14.45 -1.44
C LEU A 143 2.25 15.98 -1.49
N GLU A 144 1.52 16.66 -0.60
CA GLU A 144 1.56 18.12 -0.48
C GLU A 144 2.95 18.60 -0.07
N GLU A 145 3.58 17.96 0.92
CA GLU A 145 4.95 18.29 1.33
C GLU A 145 5.97 18.08 0.19
N LEU A 146 5.85 16.98 -0.57
CA LEU A 146 6.70 16.76 -1.73
C LEU A 146 6.54 17.86 -2.78
N ARG A 147 5.31 18.26 -3.09
CA ARG A 147 5.00 19.28 -4.10
C ARG A 147 5.54 20.67 -3.75
N LYS A 148 5.82 20.96 -2.48
CA LYS A 148 6.44 22.23 -2.07
C LYS A 148 7.88 22.36 -2.58
N THR A 149 8.57 21.26 -2.84
CA THR A 149 10.01 21.26 -3.16
C THR A 149 10.36 20.58 -4.48
N ALA A 150 9.63 19.53 -4.86
CA ALA A 150 9.82 18.81 -6.10
C ALA A 150 9.40 19.64 -7.32
N ALA A 151 10.05 19.41 -8.46
CA ALA A 151 9.65 20.03 -9.72
C ALA A 151 8.36 19.41 -10.31
N ASP A 152 8.13 18.13 -10.03
CA ASP A 152 6.92 17.40 -10.44
C ASP A 152 6.69 16.21 -9.51
N VAL A 153 5.43 15.89 -9.24
CA VAL A 153 5.04 14.74 -8.41
C VAL A 153 3.92 13.97 -9.08
N ALA A 154 4.24 12.73 -9.49
CA ALA A 154 3.27 11.76 -9.99
C ALA A 154 3.07 10.64 -8.96
N TYR A 155 1.88 10.05 -8.90
CA TYR A 155 1.66 8.89 -8.05
C TYR A 155 0.77 7.83 -8.70
N ILE A 156 0.92 6.61 -8.22
CA ILE A 156 0.07 5.47 -8.57
C ILE A 156 -0.49 4.82 -7.31
N GLN A 157 -1.80 4.67 -7.24
CA GLN A 157 -2.49 3.98 -6.16
C GLN A 157 -2.86 2.57 -6.62
N THR A 158 -2.02 1.59 -6.28
CA THR A 158 -2.10 0.23 -6.85
C THR A 158 -3.21 -0.65 -6.28
N TYR A 159 -4.02 -0.09 -5.37
CA TYR A 159 -5.12 -0.76 -4.69
C TYR A 159 -5.98 0.29 -3.99
N HIS A 160 -7.30 0.21 -4.13
CA HIS A 160 -8.25 1.12 -3.49
C HIS A 160 -8.99 0.42 -2.35
N SER A 161 -9.12 1.12 -1.22
CA SER A 161 -9.96 0.67 -0.12
C SER A 161 -10.71 1.86 0.48
N GLU A 162 -12.01 1.69 0.67
CA GLU A 162 -12.88 2.67 1.33
C GLU A 162 -13.30 2.15 2.70
N GLU A 163 -13.57 3.07 3.62
CA GLU A 163 -14.21 2.70 4.88
C GLU A 163 -15.66 2.28 4.66
N THR A 164 -16.18 1.49 5.60
CA THR A 164 -17.59 1.11 5.63
C THR A 164 -18.21 1.59 6.94
N ASP A 165 -19.54 1.65 6.99
CA ASP A 165 -20.27 2.09 8.19
C ASP A 165 -20.29 1.06 9.34
N ASN A 166 -19.60 -0.07 9.17
CA ASN A 166 -19.60 -1.17 10.14
C ASN A 166 -18.73 -0.91 11.38
N ALA A 167 -17.89 0.14 11.39
CA ALA A 167 -16.96 0.41 12.49
C ALA A 167 -17.67 0.51 13.85
N LYS A 168 -18.82 1.20 13.89
CA LYS A 168 -19.63 1.33 15.12
C LYS A 168 -20.23 0.00 15.56
N ALA A 169 -20.76 -0.79 14.63
CA ALA A 169 -21.33 -2.11 14.94
C ALA A 169 -20.28 -3.08 15.48
N VAL A 170 -19.06 -3.04 14.94
CA VAL A 170 -17.91 -3.81 15.45
C VAL A 170 -17.55 -3.37 16.87
N ALA A 171 -17.47 -2.06 17.13
CA ALA A 171 -17.19 -1.53 18.47
C ALA A 171 -18.23 -1.98 19.49
N ASP A 172 -19.52 -1.90 19.15
CA ASP A 172 -20.62 -2.35 20.02
C ASP A 172 -20.53 -3.86 20.32
N LEU A 173 -20.13 -4.69 19.37
CA LEU A 173 -19.94 -6.13 19.56
C LEU A 173 -18.75 -6.46 20.47
N VAL A 174 -17.62 -5.75 20.32
CA VAL A 174 -16.44 -5.94 21.18
C VAL A 174 -16.75 -5.53 22.62
N LEU A 175 -17.43 -4.39 22.81
CA LEU A 175 -17.78 -3.86 24.13
C LEU A 175 -18.80 -4.72 24.89
N ARG A 176 -19.68 -5.45 24.18
CA ARG A 176 -20.70 -6.31 24.79
C ARG A 176 -20.19 -7.67 25.29
N GLY A 177 -18.95 -8.07 25.02
CA GLY A 177 -18.42 -9.30 25.60
C GLY A 177 -17.18 -9.90 24.92
N GLY A 178 -16.00 -9.37 25.27
CA GLY A 178 -14.76 -10.14 25.40
C GLY A 178 -14.24 -10.86 24.15
N VAL A 179 -14.19 -10.17 23.00
CA VAL A 179 -13.71 -10.75 21.73
C VAL A 179 -12.26 -10.32 21.46
N PRO A 180 -11.30 -11.26 21.28
CA PRO A 180 -9.97 -10.92 20.79
C PRO A 180 -10.05 -10.28 19.40
N TRP A 181 -9.53 -9.06 19.27
CA TRP A 181 -9.46 -8.34 18.00
C TRP A 181 -8.27 -8.84 17.18
N TRP A 182 -8.53 -9.25 15.93
CA TRP A 182 -7.47 -9.58 14.97
C TRP A 182 -7.64 -8.73 13.72
N SER A 183 -6.77 -7.75 13.54
CA SER A 183 -6.56 -7.08 12.26
C SER A 183 -5.29 -7.63 11.60
N SER A 184 -5.28 -7.67 10.27
CA SER A 184 -4.01 -7.81 9.56
C SER A 184 -3.13 -6.60 9.92
N PRO A 185 -1.80 -6.74 10.09
CA PRO A 185 -0.88 -5.65 10.48
C PRO A 185 -0.77 -4.49 9.45
N ALA A 186 -1.71 -4.40 8.51
CA ALA A 186 -1.89 -3.26 7.62
C ALA A 186 -2.94 -2.25 8.14
N ALA A 187 -3.64 -2.55 9.25
CA ALA A 187 -4.70 -1.70 9.81
C ALA A 187 -4.39 -1.12 11.21
N SER A 188 -3.26 -1.49 11.81
CA SER A 188 -2.71 -0.83 12.99
C SER A 188 -1.70 0.22 12.51
N ARG A 189 -2.09 1.49 12.57
CA ARG A 189 -1.17 2.64 12.48
C ARG A 189 -0.10 2.52 13.55
#